data_AF-A0A9Q4F095-F1
#
_entry.id   AF-A0A9Q4F095-F1
#
_cell.length_a   1.000
_cell.length_b   1.000
_cell.length_c   1.000
_cell.angle_alpha   90.00
_cell.angle_beta   90.00
_cell.angle_gamma   90.00
#
_symmetry.space_group_name_H-M   'P 1'
#
loop_
_entity.id
_entity.type
_entity.pdbx_description
1 polymer ?
#
loop_
_entity_poly.entity_id
_entity_poly.type
_entity_poly.pdbx_seq_one_letter_code
_entity_poly.pdbx_strand_id
1 'polypeptide(L)' 'METFYKPLTPAFRSDITAGIHKNMTELNACQPNALVNIQKIGLIQLEKLINALPDGYPIPLERRSGE' A
#
# COMPACT_ATOMS: atom_id res chain seq x y z
N MET A 1 -16.93 12.23 -0.49
CA MET A 1 -15.83 11.51 -1.17
C MET A 1 -16.46 10.62 -2.22
N GLU A 2 -16.03 10.75 -3.48
CA GLU A 2 -16.45 9.85 -4.56
C GLU A 2 -15.41 8.73 -4.67
N THR A 3 -15.84 7.49 -4.47
CA THR A 3 -15.01 6.30 -4.70
C THR A 3 -15.02 5.99 -6.19
N PHE A 4 -13.83 5.83 -6.77
CA PHE A 4 -13.66 5.36 -8.14
C PHE A 4 -12.71 4.17 -8.15
N TYR A 5 -12.77 3.37 -9.21
CA TYR A 5 -11.97 2.15 -9.32
C TYR A 5 -10.91 2.30 -10.39
N LYS A 6 -9.67 1.89 -10.09
CA LYS A 6 -8.60 1.73 -11.07
C LYS A 6 -8.17 0.26 -11.15
N PRO A 7 -7.96 -0.29 -12.35
CA PRO A 7 -7.45 -1.65 -12.50
C PRO A 7 -6.02 -1.75 -11.96
N LEU A 8 -5.73 -2.82 -11.22
CA LEU A 8 -4.39 -3.17 -10.78
C LEU A 8 -3.55 -3.64 -11.97
N THR A 9 -2.85 -2.71 -12.63
CA THR A 9 -1.89 -3.05 -13.68
C THR A 9 -0.53 -3.43 -13.06
N PRO A 10 0.37 -4.10 -13.80
CA PRO A 10 1.73 -4.36 -13.32
C PRO A 10 2.47 -3.09 -12.88
N ALA A 11 2.30 -1.98 -13.61
CA ALA A 11 2.88 -0.69 -13.24
C ALA A 11 2.28 -0.17 -11.93
N PHE A 12 0.94 -0.18 -11.80
CA PHE A 12 0.29 0.29 -10.59
C PHE A 12 0.63 -0.58 -9.37
N ARG A 13 0.76 -1.89 -9.55
CA ARG A 13 1.24 -2.82 -8.53
C ARG A 13 2.65 -2.43 -8.06
N SER A 14 3.56 -2.18 -9.01
CA SER A 14 4.93 -1.75 -8.72
C SER A 14 4.96 -0.44 -7.93
N ASP A 15 4.10 0.53 -8.28
CA ASP A 15 4.00 1.81 -7.57
C ASP A 15 3.54 1.61 -6.12
N ILE A 16 2.52 0.76 -5.89
CA ILE A 16 2.04 0.42 -4.54
C ILE A 16 3.16 -0.24 -3.75
N THR A 17 3.83 -1.26 -4.30
CA THR A 17 4.90 -1.97 -3.60
C THR A 17 6.09 -1.06 -3.28
N ALA A 18 6.44 -0.13 -4.18
CA ALA A 18 7.48 0.86 -3.93
C ALA A 18 7.12 1.79 -2.75
N GLY A 19 5.86 2.22 -2.66
CA GLY A 19 5.35 2.97 -1.51
C GLY A 19 5.43 2.18 -0.19
N ILE A 20 5.10 0.88 -0.22
CA ILE A 20 5.25 -0.01 0.93
C ILE A 20 6.72 -0.11 1.36
N HIS A 21 7.66 -0.31 0.43
CA HIS A 21 9.09 -0.41 0.75
C HIS A 21 9.66 0.88 1.31
N LYS A 22 9.20 2.03 0.81
CA LYS A 22 9.54 3.34 1.37
C LYS A 22 9.08 3.45 2.83
N ASN A 23 7.81 3.15 3.10
CA ASN A 23 7.27 3.19 4.47
C ASN A 23 8.00 2.20 5.40
N MET A 24 8.32 1.00 4.90
CA MET A 24 9.09 0.00 5.65
C MET A 24 10.49 0.53 6.01
N THR A 25 11.14 1.22 5.09
CA THR A 25 12.45 1.85 5.31
C THR A 25 12.37 2.91 6.41
N GLU A 26 11.34 3.76 6.37
CA GLU A 26 11.10 4.78 7.41
C GLU A 26 10.87 4.14 8.79
N LEU A 27 10.05 3.09 8.87
CA LEU A 27 9.80 2.36 10.12
C LEU A 27 11.02 1.60 10.65
N ASN A 28 11.94 1.21 9.78
CA ASN A 28 13.19 0.57 10.18
C ASN A 28 14.19 1.56 10.81
N ALA A 29 14.06 2.85 10.51
CA ALA A 29 14.82 3.90 11.17
C ALA A 29 14.23 4.31 12.55
N CYS A 30 12.97 3.98 12.83
CA CYS A 30 12.33 4.27 14.11
C CYS A 30 12.81 3.35 15.24
N GLN A 31 12.76 3.85 16.49
CA GLN A 31 12.94 2.99 17.67
C GLN A 31 11.85 1.90 17.73
N PRO A 32 12.23 0.62 17.95
CA PRO A 32 11.25 -0.45 18.03
C PRO A 32 10.25 -0.26 19.18
N ASN A 33 8.96 -0.32 18.85
CA ASN A 33 7.87 -0.35 19.82
C ASN A 33 6.65 -1.08 19.22
N ALA A 34 5.61 -1.30 20.02
CA ALA A 34 4.42 -2.04 19.60
C ALA A 34 3.73 -1.43 18.36
N LEU A 35 3.66 -0.10 18.28
CA LEU A 35 3.05 0.60 17.14
C LEU A 35 3.90 0.46 15.87
N VAL A 36 5.22 0.65 15.97
CA VAL A 36 6.14 0.46 14.83
C VAL A 36 6.08 -0.98 14.33
N ASN A 37 6.07 -1.96 15.23
CA ASN A 37 6.05 -3.37 14.86
C ASN A 37 4.73 -3.76 14.17
N ILE A 38 3.57 -3.29 14.66
CA ILE A 38 2.29 -3.62 14.03
C ILE A 38 2.16 -2.98 12.64
N GLN A 39 2.71 -1.77 12.44
CA GLN A 39 2.77 -1.13 11.13
C GLN A 39 3.64 -1.93 10.15
N LYS A 40 4.81 -2.42 10.57
CA LYS A 40 5.65 -3.30 9.75
C LYS A 40 4.91 -4.58 9.35
N ILE A 41 4.23 -5.23 10.30
CA ILE A 41 3.42 -6.42 10.02
C ILE A 41 2.33 -6.09 8.99
N GLY A 42 1.60 -5.00 9.19
CA GLY A 42 0.56 -4.54 8.26
C GLY A 42 1.07 -4.32 6.84
N LEU A 43 2.23 -3.66 6.69
CA LEU A 43 2.86 -3.46 5.39
C LEU A 43 3.25 -4.78 4.70
N ILE A 44 3.79 -5.75 5.44
CA ILE A 44 4.12 -7.08 4.91
C ILE A 44 2.86 -7.80 4.41
N GLN A 45 1.76 -7.74 5.17
CA GLN A 45 0.51 -8.37 4.76
C GLN A 45 -0.12 -7.67 3.57
N LEU A 46 -0.05 -6.34 3.52
CA LEU A 46 -0.54 -5.55 2.38
C LEU A 46 0.22 -5.90 1.10
N GLU A 47 1.55 -5.99 1.15
CA GLU A 47 2.37 -6.37 0.00
C GLU A 47 1.99 -7.76 -0.53
N LYS A 48 1.84 -8.73 0.37
CA LYS A 48 1.39 -10.08 0.01
C LYS A 48 0.01 -10.08 -0.63
N LEU A 49 -0.93 -9.34 -0.05
CA LEU A 49 -2.28 -9.22 -0.60
C LEU A 49 -2.25 -8.62 -2.00
N ILE A 50 -1.58 -7.47 -2.15
CA ILE A 50 -1.46 -6.79 -3.44
C ILE A 50 -0.87 -7.74 -4.46
N ASN A 51 0.24 -8.43 -4.17
CA ASN A 51 0.89 -9.37 -5.09
C ASN A 51 0.05 -10.61 -5.43
N ALA A 52 -0.88 -11.01 -4.56
CA ALA A 52 -1.77 -12.14 -4.82
C ALA A 52 -2.98 -11.78 -5.70
N LEU A 53 -3.32 -10.49 -5.85
CA LEU A 53 -4.43 -10.05 -6.70
C LEU A 53 -4.09 -10.19 -8.18
N PRO A 54 -5.03 -10.62 -9.04
CA PRO A 54 -4.81 -10.71 -10.48
C PRO A 54 -4.64 -9.33 -11.11
N ASP A 55 -3.95 -9.29 -12.25
CA ASP A 55 -3.91 -8.07 -13.06
C ASP A 55 -5.33 -7.68 -13.50
N GLY A 56 -5.62 -6.38 -13.46
CA GLY A 56 -6.95 -5.84 -13.74
C GLY A 56 -7.90 -5.81 -12.54
N TYR A 57 -7.51 -6.33 -11.37
CA TYR A 57 -8.36 -6.28 -10.16
C TYR A 57 -8.75 -4.83 -9.83
N PRO A 58 -10.05 -4.54 -9.55
CA PRO A 58 -10.50 -3.18 -9.30
C PRO A 58 -10.08 -2.69 -7.90
N ILE A 59 -9.15 -1.74 -7.85
CA ILE A 59 -8.71 -1.10 -6.61
C ILE A 59 -9.58 0.13 -6.35
N PRO A 60 -10.30 0.19 -5.22
CA PRO A 60 -11.06 1.39 -4.84
C PRO A 60 -10.09 2.50 -4.43
N LEU A 61 -10.31 3.69 -4.97
CA LEU A 61 -9.56 4.90 -4.67
C LEU A 61 -10.55 6.02 -4.36
N GLU A 62 -10.15 6.90 -3.45
CA GLU A 62 -10.92 8.08 -3.11
C GLU A 62 -10.27 9.30 -3.76
N ARG A 63 -11.08 10.16 -4.39
CA ARG A 63 -10.60 11.49 -4.75
C ARG A 63 -10.46 12.32 -3.48
N ARG A 64 -9.28 12.86 -3.24
CA ARG A 64 -9.10 13.91 -2.23
C ARG A 64 -9.79 15.16 -2.77
N SER A 65 -10.93 15.53 -2.19
CA SER A 65 -11.58 16.81 -2.50
C SER A 65 -10.75 17.92 -1.86
N GLY A 66 -10.03 18.70 -2.68
CA GLY A 66 -9.27 19.88 -2.24
C GLY A 66 -7.77 19.80 -2.52
N GLU A 67 -7.41 19.96 -3.79
CA GLU A 67 -6.27 20.75 -4.27
C GLU A 67 -6.66 21.37 -5.62
#